data_AF-A0A9E0CUA3-F1
#
_entry.id   AF-A0A9E0CUA3-F1
#
_cell.length_a   1.000
_cell.length_b   1.000
_cell.length_c   1.000
_cell.angle_alpha   90.00
_cell.angle_beta   90.00
_cell.angle_gamma   90.00
#
_symmetry.space_group_name_H-M   'P 1'
#
loop_
_entity.id
_entity.type
_entity.pdbx_description
1 polymer ?
#
loop_
_entity_poly.entity_id
_entity_poly.type
_entity_poly.pdbx_seq_one_letter_code
_entity_poly.pdbx_strand_id
1 'polypeptide(L)'
;MIALVVVLAGLDLVGALLAKEWTSGRSPWMFAGGALVFLLLFSVYAIGLRFAEMSTVTFGWIVGLQVAVLFLERVRYGVSLPTGKWIAIVAILGLQAYLVLAPNDGASAAEPPIEEVVRVQVATSA
;
A
#
# COMPACT_ATOMS: atom_id res chain seq x y z
N MET A 1 -3.89 5.73 11.54
CA MET A 1 -3.76 5.54 10.08
C MET A 1 -2.38 5.93 9.56
N ILE A 2 -1.95 7.20 9.63
CA ILE A 2 -0.65 7.65 9.09
C ILE A 2 0.54 6.87 9.68
N ALA A 3 0.60 6.67 11.00
CA ALA A 3 1.67 5.91 11.63
C ALA A 3 1.78 4.46 11.10
N LEU A 4 0.64 3.79 10.86
CA LEU A 4 0.59 2.44 10.30
C LEU A 4 1.19 2.43 8.88
N VAL A 5 0.78 3.39 8.04
CA VAL A 5 1.28 3.56 6.67
C VAL A 5 2.80 3.78 6.66
N VAL A 6 3.30 4.63 7.56
CA VAL A 6 4.75 4.91 7.69
C VAL A 6 5.51 3.67 8.15
N VAL A 7 4.99 2.92 9.13
CA VAL A 7 5.62 1.67 9.60
C VAL A 7 5.70 0.65 8.46
N LEU A 8 4.63 0.49 7.68
CA LEU A 8 4.57 -0.44 6.56
C LEU A 8 5.57 -0.06 5.46
N ALA A 9 5.60 1.22 5.07
CA ALA A 9 6.57 1.73 4.11
C ALA A 9 8.02 1.55 4.59
N GLY A 10 8.28 1.76 5.89
CA GLY A 10 9.59 1.57 6.49
C GLY A 10 10.03 0.10 6.49
N LEU A 11 9.15 -0.82 6.90
CA LEU A 11 9.43 -2.26 6.87
C LEU A 11 9.71 -2.74 5.44
N ASP A 12 8.92 -2.28 4.47
CA ASP A 12 9.10 -2.67 3.08
C ASP A 12 10.45 -2.19 2.54
N LEU A 13 10.79 -0.92 2.79
CA LEU A 13 12.07 -0.35 2.39
C LEU A 13 13.26 -1.10 3.01
N VAL A 14 13.19 -1.45 4.30
CA VAL A 14 14.24 -2.22 4.97
C VAL A 14 14.35 -3.63 4.36
N GLY A 15 13.23 -4.30 4.10
CA GLY A 15 13.20 -5.61 3.45
C GLY A 15 13.84 -5.57 2.06
N ALA A 16 13.48 -4.57 1.26
CA ALA A 16 14.03 -4.33 -0.07
C ALA A 16 15.54 -4.05 -0.03
N LEU A 17 16.00 -3.26 0.94
CA LEU A 17 17.42 -2.96 1.14
C LEU A 17 18.24 -4.20 1.49
N LEU A 18 17.74 -5.03 2.41
CA LEU A 18 18.39 -6.29 2.80
C LEU A 18 18.46 -7.27 1.63
N ALA A 19 17.36 -7.38 0.88
CA ALA A 19 17.31 -8.19 -0.34
C ALA A 19 18.31 -7.69 -1.40
N LYS A 20 18.40 -6.37 -1.59
CA LYS A 20 19.34 -5.77 -2.55
C LYS A 20 20.80 -6.04 -2.16
N GLU A 21 21.16 -5.86 -0.89
CA GLU A 21 22.53 -6.11 -0.43
C GLU A 21 22.88 -7.61 -0.48
N TRP A 22 21.91 -8.50 -0.26
CA TRP A 22 22.11 -9.93 -0.48
C TRP A 22 22.53 -10.25 -1.92
N THR A 23 22.01 -9.55 -2.93
CA THR A 23 22.42 -9.79 -4.33
C THR A 23 23.90 -9.50 -4.58
N SER A 24 24.49 -8.57 -3.82
CA SER A 24 25.90 -8.19 -3.94
C SER A 24 26.82 -9.08 -3.10
N GLY A 25 26.43 -9.38 -1.85
CA GLY A 25 27.28 -10.13 -0.91
C GLY A 25 26.99 -11.63 -0.77
N ARG A 26 25.84 -12.12 -1.28
CA ARG A 26 25.30 -13.49 -1.11
C ARG A 26 25.24 -13.98 0.35
N SER A 27 25.22 -13.07 1.32
CA SER A 27 25.23 -13.41 2.74
C SER A 27 23.87 -14.01 3.18
N PRO A 28 23.84 -15.24 3.72
CA PRO A 28 22.60 -15.90 4.11
C PRO A 28 21.85 -15.14 5.23
N TRP A 29 22.56 -14.38 6.06
CA TRP A 29 21.97 -13.54 7.09
C TRP A 29 21.15 -12.39 6.53
N MET A 30 21.57 -11.81 5.41
CA MET A 30 20.83 -10.72 4.76
C MET A 30 19.56 -11.23 4.10
N PHE A 31 19.63 -12.42 3.51
CA PHE A 31 18.46 -13.11 2.99
C PHE A 31 17.45 -13.43 4.10
N ALA A 32 17.90 -14.06 5.18
CA ALA A 32 17.03 -14.40 6.32
C ALA A 32 16.43 -13.15 6.97
N GLY A 33 17.23 -12.09 7.15
CA GLY A 33 16.76 -10.81 7.67
C GLY A 33 15.70 -10.17 6.78
N GLY A 34 15.93 -10.11 5.47
CA GLY A 34 14.96 -9.59 4.51
C GLY A 34 13.65 -10.38 4.52
N ALA A 35 13.73 -11.71 4.53
CA ALA A 35 12.55 -12.59 4.62
C ALA A 35 11.75 -12.36 5.92
N LEU A 36 12.43 -12.25 7.06
CA LEU A 36 11.79 -11.96 8.35
C LEU A 36 11.10 -10.60 8.35
N VAL A 37 11.71 -9.58 7.75
CA VAL A 37 11.12 -8.24 7.63
C VAL A 37 9.85 -8.27 6.78
N PHE A 38 9.82 -9.02 5.67
CA PHE A 38 8.61 -9.18 4.86
C PHE A 38 7.50 -9.97 5.58
N LEU A 39 7.85 -10.98 6.38
CA LEU A 39 6.87 -11.66 7.24
C LEU A 39 6.28 -10.72 8.29
N LEU A 40 7.12 -9.87 8.89
CA LEU A 40 6.66 -8.85 9.84
C LEU A 40 5.76 -7.83 9.15
N LEU A 41 6.15 -7.34 7.97
CA LEU A 41 5.33 -6.44 7.16
C LEU A 41 3.95 -7.03 6.89
N PHE A 42 3.90 -8.28 6.43
CA PHE A 42 2.63 -8.97 6.17
C PHE A 42 1.78 -9.05 7.44
N SER A 43 2.40 -9.34 8.58
CA SER A 43 1.71 -9.40 9.87
C SER A 43 1.12 -8.04 10.28
N VAL A 44 1.89 -6.96 10.13
CA VAL A 44 1.43 -5.59 10.43
C VAL A 44 0.31 -5.17 9.48
N TYR A 45 0.41 -5.53 8.20
CA TYR A 45 -0.64 -5.28 7.22
C TYR A 45 -1.96 -5.97 7.60
N ALA A 46 -1.91 -7.27 7.90
CA ALA A 46 -3.07 -8.05 8.30
C ALA A 46 -3.76 -7.47 9.55
N ILE A 47 -2.99 -7.00 10.52
CA ILE A 47 -3.51 -6.29 11.71
C ILE A 47 -4.11 -4.94 11.30
N GLY A 48 -3.42 -4.21 10.41
CA GLY A 48 -3.81 -2.89 9.92
C GLY A 48 -5.18 -2.85 9.24
N LEU A 49 -5.58 -3.94 8.58
CA LEU A 49 -6.90 -4.09 7.95
C LEU A 49 -8.07 -3.99 8.94
N ARG A 50 -7.82 -4.13 10.25
CA ARG A 50 -8.84 -3.89 11.28
C ARG A 50 -9.18 -2.41 11.48
N PHE A 51 -8.30 -1.50 11.05
CA PHE A 51 -8.38 -0.08 11.37
C PHE A 51 -8.61 0.82 10.14
N ALA A 52 -8.50 0.28 8.94
CA ALA A 52 -8.62 1.05 7.70
C ALA A 52 -8.99 0.13 6.53
N GLU A 53 -9.62 0.73 5.51
CA GLU A 53 -9.97 0.04 4.28
C GLU A 53 -8.72 -0.49 3.57
N MET A 54 -8.85 -1.68 2.98
CA MET A 54 -7.77 -2.38 2.29
C MET A 54 -7.14 -1.52 1.18
N SER A 55 -7.97 -0.81 0.40
CA SER A 55 -7.54 0.11 -0.66
C SER A 55 -6.66 1.23 -0.09
N THR A 56 -7.16 1.93 0.93
CA THR A 56 -6.47 3.07 1.56
C THR A 56 -5.11 2.67 2.15
N VAL A 57 -5.04 1.54 2.87
CA VAL A 57 -3.77 1.06 3.45
C VAL A 57 -2.79 0.65 2.36
N THR A 58 -3.26 -0.09 1.36
CA THR A 58 -2.43 -0.60 0.26
C THR A 58 -1.84 0.55 -0.54
N PHE A 59 -2.66 1.48 -1.03
CA PHE A 59 -2.15 2.60 -1.83
C PHE A 59 -1.34 3.59 -0.99
N GLY A 60 -1.71 3.80 0.27
CA GLY A 60 -1.07 4.77 1.16
C GLY A 60 0.42 4.50 1.38
N TRP A 61 0.81 3.25 1.68
CA TRP A 61 2.22 2.95 1.88
C TRP A 61 2.99 2.87 0.55
N ILE A 62 2.33 2.43 -0.54
CA ILE A 62 3.00 2.26 -1.83
C ILE A 62 3.48 3.61 -2.38
N VAL A 63 2.68 4.67 -2.23
CA VAL A 63 3.10 6.02 -2.63
C VAL A 63 4.34 6.46 -1.88
N GLY A 64 4.35 6.32 -0.55
CA GLY A 64 5.51 6.66 0.28
C GLY A 64 6.74 5.82 -0.07
N LEU A 65 6.53 4.52 -0.31
CA LEU A 65 7.58 3.60 -0.74
C LEU A 65 8.18 3.99 -2.09
N GLN A 66 7.36 4.30 -3.09
CA GLN A 66 7.83 4.70 -4.43
C GLN A 66 8.74 5.93 -4.33
N VAL A 67 8.34 6.94 -3.54
CA VAL A 67 9.18 8.12 -3.30
C VAL A 67 10.49 7.75 -2.61
N ALA A 68 10.43 6.93 -1.56
CA ALA A 68 11.63 6.52 -0.81
C ALA A 68 12.61 5.71 -1.67
N VAL A 69 12.11 4.77 -2.48
CA VAL A 69 12.92 3.95 -3.39
C VAL A 69 13.54 4.82 -4.48
N LEU A 70 12.77 5.70 -5.13
CA LEU A 70 13.31 6.61 -6.15
C LEU A 70 14.39 7.52 -5.59
N PHE A 71 14.17 8.07 -4.38
CA PHE A 71 15.16 8.88 -3.69
C PHE A 71 16.43 8.07 -3.40
N LEU A 72 16.29 6.87 -2.85
CA LEU A 72 17.40 5.97 -2.54
C LEU A 72 18.17 5.56 -3.80
N GLU A 73 17.50 5.22 -4.89
CA GLU A 73 18.12 4.91 -6.19
C GLU A 73 18.90 6.09 -6.76
N ARG A 74 18.33 7.29 -6.64
CA ARG A 74 18.97 8.49 -7.16
C ARG A 74 20.20 8.91 -6.34
N VAL A 75 20.12 8.80 -5.01
CA VAL A 75 21.15 9.27 -4.06
C VAL A 75 22.23 8.22 -3.79
N ARG A 76 21.84 6.99 -3.46
CA ARG A 76 22.79 5.91 -3.10
C ARG A 76 23.38 5.22 -4.33
N TYR A 77 22.58 5.03 -5.38
CA TYR A 77 22.96 4.22 -6.54
C TYR A 77 23.22 5.04 -7.81
N GLY A 78 23.06 6.36 -7.76
CA GLY A 78 23.40 7.27 -8.87
C GLY A 78 22.56 7.09 -10.13
N VAL A 79 21.39 6.45 -10.04
CA VAL A 79 20.54 6.14 -11.20
C VAL A 79 20.04 7.44 -11.86
N SER A 80 20.37 7.65 -13.13
CA SER A 80 19.82 8.75 -13.92
C SER A 80 18.63 8.26 -14.74
N LEU A 81 17.47 8.90 -14.57
CA LEU A 81 16.26 8.58 -15.32
C LEU A 81 16.05 9.63 -16.43
N PRO A 82 15.80 9.21 -17.69
CA PRO A 82 15.42 10.12 -18.76
C PRO A 82 14.10 10.83 -18.44
N THR A 83 13.89 12.01 -19.01
CA THR A 83 12.74 12.89 -18.74
C THR A 83 11.40 12.17 -18.90
N GLY A 84 11.24 11.30 -19.90
CA GLY A 84 10.01 10.53 -20.10
C GLY A 84 9.64 9.64 -18.90
N LYS A 85 10.63 9.07 -18.20
CA LYS A 85 10.37 8.25 -16.99
C LYS A 85 9.94 9.12 -15.81
N TRP A 86 10.47 10.35 -15.70
CA TRP A 86 10.03 11.29 -14.67
C TRP A 86 8.56 11.71 -14.87
N ILE A 87 8.15 11.95 -16.11
CA ILE A 87 6.75 12.26 -16.43
C ILE A 87 5.85 11.09 -15.98
N ALA A 88 6.23 9.85 -16.31
CA ALA A 88 5.48 8.67 -15.91
C ALA A 88 5.40 8.52 -14.38
N ILE A 89 6.50 8.73 -13.67
CA ILE A 89 6.55 8.70 -12.19
C ILE A 89 5.59 9.72 -11.60
N VAL A 90 5.64 10.97 -12.07
CA VAL A 90 4.77 12.05 -11.56
C VAL A 90 3.30 11.74 -11.82
N ALA A 91 2.96 11.23 -13.01
CA ALA A 91 1.60 10.81 -13.33
C ALA A 91 1.11 9.69 -12.41
N ILE A 92 1.93 8.65 -12.20
CA ILE A 92 1.62 7.50 -11.33
C ILE A 92 1.44 7.94 -9.87
N LEU A 93 2.30 8.82 -9.36
CA LEU A 93 2.17 9.36 -8.00
C LEU A 93 0.92 10.23 -7.84
N GLY A 94 0.63 11.07 -8.83
CA GLY A 94 -0.58 11.91 -8.82
C GLY A 94 -1.86 11.08 -8.82
N LEU A 95 -1.94 10.05 -9.67
CA LEU A 95 -3.11 9.16 -9.73
C LEU A 95 -3.28 8.33 -8.46
N GLN A 96 -2.20 7.79 -7.89
CA GLN A 96 -2.31 7.06 -6.61
C GLN A 96 -2.65 7.99 -5.44
N ALA A 97 -2.11 9.21 -5.40
CA ALA A 97 -2.47 10.19 -4.39
C ALA A 97 -3.96 10.55 -4.49
N TYR A 98 -4.49 10.68 -5.71
CA TYR A 98 -5.93 10.83 -5.93
C TYR A 98 -6.70 9.64 -5.36
N LEU A 99 -6.31 8.40 -5.65
CA LEU A 99 -7.00 7.21 -5.11
C LEU A 99 -6.96 7.09 -3.58
N VAL A 100 -5.94 7.67 -2.93
CA VAL A 100 -5.81 7.66 -1.46
C VAL A 100 -6.62 8.79 -0.82
N LEU A 101 -6.70 9.96 -1.47
CA LEU A 101 -7.31 11.17 -0.91
C LEU A 101 -8.76 11.37 -1.34
N ALA A 102 -9.16 10.80 -2.47
CA ALA A 102 -10.54 10.85 -2.94
C ALA A 102 -11.43 10.08 -1.96
N PRO A 103 -12.57 10.65 -1.53
CA PRO A 103 -13.56 9.93 -0.75
C PRO A 103 -14.04 8.69 -1.50
N ASN A 104 -14.09 7.55 -0.81
CA ASN A 104 -14.77 6.37 -1.34
C ASN A 104 -16.27 6.54 -1.09
N ASP A 105 -17.05 6.83 -2.14
CA ASP A 105 -18.50 6.91 -2.08
C ASP A 105 -19.10 5.51 -1.86
N GLY A 106 -19.09 5.05 -0.61
CA GLY A 106 -19.55 3.70 -0.25
C GLY A 106 -19.97 3.49 1.21
N ALA A 107 -19.84 4.49 2.08
CA ALA A 107 -20.19 4.35 3.51
C ALA A 107 -21.62 4.79 3.87
N SER A 108 -22.48 5.09 2.89
CA SER A 108 -23.83 5.61 3.18
C SER A 108 -24.93 5.11 2.23
N ALA A 109 -24.81 3.89 1.71
CA ALA A 109 -26.02 3.13 1.43
C ALA A 109 -26.46 2.53 2.77
N ALA A 110 -27.27 3.29 3.52
CA ALA A 110 -27.96 2.74 4.68
C ALA A 110 -28.66 1.47 4.23
N GLU A 111 -28.28 0.33 4.81
CA GLU A 111 -28.98 -0.93 4.60
C GLU A 111 -30.46 -0.66 4.88
N PRO A 112 -31.37 -0.84 3.90
CA PRO A 112 -32.76 -0.53 4.10
C PRO A 112 -33.26 -1.33 5.31
N PRO A 113 -34.01 -0.71 6.24
CA PRO A 113 -34.48 -1.41 7.42
C PRO A 113 -35.16 -2.71 6.99
N ILE A 114 -34.87 -3.81 7.70
CA ILE A 114 -35.30 -5.18 7.34
C ILE A 114 -36.81 -5.24 7.00
N GLU A 115 -37.61 -4.37 7.61
CA GLU A 115 -39.04 -4.22 7.34
C GLU A 115 -39.37 -3.83 5.89
N GLU A 116 -38.55 -2.99 5.26
CA GLU A 116 -38.71 -2.58 3.86
C GLU A 116 -38.31 -3.73 2.90
N VAL A 117 -37.22 -4.44 3.21
CA VAL A 117 -36.79 -5.63 2.45
C VAL A 117 -37.86 -6.72 2.49
N VAL A 118 -38.45 -6.96 3.67
CA VAL A 118 -39.53 -7.95 3.85
C VAL A 118 -40.79 -7.52 3.10
N ARG A 119 -41.19 -6.24 3.15
CA ARG A 119 -42.37 -5.77 2.38
C ARG A 119 -42.19 -5.92 0.88
N VAL A 120 -41.04 -5.52 0.35
CA VAL A 120 -40.75 -5.62 -1.08
C VAL A 120 -40.78 -7.08 -1.52
N GLN A 121 -40.15 -7.99 -0.76
CA GLN A 121 -40.11 -9.41 -1.10
C GLN A 121 -41.48 -10.09 -1.01
N VAL A 122 -42.32 -9.69 -0.05
CA VAL A 122 -43.71 -10.18 0.03
C VAL A 122 -44.54 -9.66 -1.15
N ALA A 123 -44.37 -8.40 -1.54
CA ALA A 123 -45.09 -7.79 -2.65
C ALA A 123 -44.72 -8.37 -4.03
N THR A 124 -43.49 -8.85 -4.24
CA THR A 124 -43.09 -9.54 -5.49
C THR A 124 -43.43 -11.03 -5.51
N SER A 125 -43.81 -11.61 -4.37
CA SER A 125 -44.20 -13.03 -4.25
C SER A 125 -45.71 -13.30 -4.33
N ALA A 126 -46.50 -12.25 -4.52
CA ALA A 126 -47.96 -12.27 -4.68
C ALA A 126 -48.36 -11.98 -6.13
#